data_AF-A0A2A2QW72-F1
#
_entry.id   AF-A0A2A2QW72-F1
#
_cell.length_a   1.000
_cell.length_b   1.000
_cell.length_c   1.000
_cell.angle_alpha   90.00
_cell.angle_beta   90.00
_cell.angle_gamma   90.00
#
_symmetry.space_group_name_H-M   'P 1'
#
loop_
_entity.id
_entity.type
_entity.pdbx_description
1 polymer ?
#
loop_
_entity_poly.entity_id
_entity_poly.type
_entity_poly.pdbx_seq_one_letter_code
_entity_poly.pdbx_strand_id
1 'polypeptide(L)'
;MSYLAQGLQRGFEAGTNLVEAKRRRKQENDLDAARRSLQLEAQARDLTNRKALQDAQLTFEGRERGADRKSRREEADKDRGWRSGEANTDRNWRGGEADKERGFRTKERVDAQGFTSSEAQLDRAARVLAQDKELKQRTDFFDIELPLKAAALGMQSRQQDWQENPSNPYNRIRDTQAERNLDALGGPVVVNGAPPPKSGQFGPTAPAGGRNVTMTPPPAAVEFLRENPSQAAAFDAKYGPGAAARALGRAQ
;
A
#
# COMPACT_ATOMS: atom_id res chain seq x y z
N MET A 1 -92.19 -49.63 -85.09
CA MET A 1 -92.17 -48.81 -83.86
C MET A 1 -91.13 -49.29 -82.81
N SER A 2 -90.73 -50.57 -82.77
CA SER A 2 -89.81 -51.09 -81.72
C SER A 2 -88.36 -50.56 -81.74
N TYR A 3 -87.81 -50.22 -82.90
CA TYR A 3 -86.41 -49.78 -83.02
C TYR A 3 -86.12 -48.40 -82.43
N LEU A 4 -87.12 -47.51 -82.35
CA LEU A 4 -86.92 -46.16 -81.84
C LEU A 4 -86.80 -46.12 -80.31
N ALA A 5 -87.56 -46.97 -79.61
CA ALA A 5 -87.49 -47.12 -78.16
C ALA A 5 -86.15 -47.74 -77.71
N GLN A 6 -85.63 -48.70 -78.47
CA GLN A 6 -84.37 -49.37 -78.16
C GLN A 6 -83.14 -48.45 -78.29
N GLY A 7 -83.19 -47.48 -79.21
CA GLY A 7 -82.14 -46.46 -79.37
C GLY A 7 -82.08 -45.47 -78.20
N LEU A 8 -83.25 -45.04 -77.69
CA LEU A 8 -83.35 -44.14 -76.53
C LEU A 8 -82.80 -44.79 -75.25
N GLN A 9 -83.09 -46.07 -75.03
CA GLN A 9 -82.62 -46.78 -73.84
C GLN A 9 -81.10 -46.97 -73.83
N ARG A 10 -80.49 -47.33 -74.98
CA ARG A 10 -79.02 -47.42 -75.11
C ARG A 10 -78.32 -46.08 -74.94
N GLY A 11 -78.92 -44.98 -75.39
CA GLY A 11 -78.39 -43.64 -75.19
C GLY A 11 -78.33 -43.24 -73.71
N PHE A 12 -79.33 -43.64 -72.93
CA PHE A 12 -79.39 -43.35 -71.49
C PHE A 12 -78.33 -44.14 -70.71
N GLU A 13 -78.17 -45.44 -70.99
CA GLU A 13 -77.14 -46.30 -70.38
C GLU A 13 -75.71 -45.83 -70.72
N ALA A 14 -75.47 -45.37 -71.95
CA ALA A 14 -74.18 -44.80 -72.33
C ALA A 14 -73.88 -43.49 -71.57
N GLY A 15 -74.92 -42.66 -71.34
CA GLY A 15 -74.81 -41.43 -70.56
C GLY A 15 -74.46 -41.67 -69.09
N THR A 16 -75.12 -42.63 -68.44
CA THR A 16 -74.84 -42.98 -67.03
C THR A 16 -73.43 -43.56 -66.86
N ASN A 17 -73.02 -44.45 -67.77
CA ASN A 17 -71.67 -45.03 -67.75
C ASN A 17 -70.57 -43.96 -67.90
N LEU A 18 -70.79 -42.92 -68.70
CA LEU A 18 -69.83 -41.82 -68.86
C LEU A 18 -69.71 -40.98 -67.58
N VAL A 19 -70.83 -40.67 -66.93
CA VAL A 19 -70.83 -39.90 -65.67
C VAL A 19 -70.14 -40.69 -64.56
N GLU A 20 -70.42 -41.99 -64.45
CA GLU A 20 -69.73 -42.86 -63.48
C GLU A 20 -68.23 -42.97 -63.77
N ALA A 21 -67.83 -43.14 -65.03
CA ALA A 21 -66.42 -43.18 -65.41
C ALA A 21 -65.69 -41.87 -65.06
N LYS A 22 -66.32 -40.71 -65.28
CA LYS A 22 -65.77 -39.40 -64.87
C LYS A 22 -65.65 -39.30 -63.35
N ARG A 23 -66.64 -39.79 -62.59
CA ARG A 23 -66.62 -39.81 -61.13
C ARG A 23 -65.50 -40.71 -60.60
N ARG A 24 -65.30 -41.90 -61.18
CA ARG A 24 -64.21 -42.81 -60.82
C ARG A 24 -62.83 -42.20 -61.10
N ARG A 25 -62.62 -41.62 -62.29
CA ARG A 25 -61.36 -40.92 -62.61
C ARG A 25 -61.08 -39.76 -61.66
N LYS A 26 -62.13 -39.00 -61.28
CA LYS A 26 -61.98 -37.95 -60.27
C LYS A 26 -61.59 -38.53 -58.92
N GLN A 27 -62.26 -39.59 -58.46
CA GLN A 27 -61.91 -40.27 -57.21
C GLN A 27 -60.49 -40.84 -57.22
N GLU A 28 -60.04 -41.43 -58.33
CA GLU A 28 -58.67 -41.92 -58.50
C GLU A 28 -57.66 -40.77 -58.42
N ASN A 29 -57.91 -39.66 -59.12
CA ASN A 29 -57.06 -38.46 -59.06
C ASN A 29 -57.01 -37.87 -57.63
N ASP A 30 -58.14 -37.82 -56.93
CA ASP A 30 -58.23 -37.33 -55.56
C ASP A 30 -57.46 -38.26 -54.59
N LEU A 31 -57.54 -39.58 -54.79
CA LEU A 31 -56.77 -40.57 -54.02
C LEU A 31 -55.27 -40.49 -54.29
N ASP A 32 -54.86 -40.31 -55.54
CA ASP A 32 -53.45 -40.15 -55.90
C ASP A 32 -52.89 -38.82 -55.37
N ALA A 33 -53.69 -37.75 -55.38
CA ALA A 33 -53.33 -36.48 -54.74
C ALA A 33 -53.15 -36.66 -53.22
N ALA A 34 -54.05 -37.38 -52.55
CA ALA A 34 -53.95 -37.69 -51.12
C ALA A 34 -52.74 -38.57 -50.78
N ARG A 35 -52.39 -39.53 -51.64
CA ARG A 35 -51.17 -40.35 -51.47
C ARG A 35 -49.91 -39.51 -51.59
N ARG A 36 -49.85 -38.60 -52.57
CA ARG A 36 -48.71 -37.69 -52.75
C ARG A 36 -48.57 -36.71 -51.58
N SER A 37 -49.67 -36.16 -51.06
CA SER A 37 -49.61 -35.26 -49.90
C SER A 37 -49.11 -35.97 -48.66
N LEU A 38 -49.59 -37.20 -48.39
CA LEU A 38 -49.11 -38.02 -47.27
C LEU A 38 -47.61 -38.35 -47.40
N GLN A 39 -47.15 -38.65 -48.60
CA GLN A 39 -45.73 -38.92 -48.86
C GLN A 39 -44.85 -37.68 -48.63
N LEU A 40 -45.28 -36.50 -49.08
CA LEU A 40 -44.58 -35.25 -48.84
C LEU A 40 -44.55 -34.88 -47.36
N GLU A 41 -45.64 -35.13 -46.63
CA GLU A 41 -45.69 -34.90 -45.18
C GLU A 41 -44.72 -35.83 -44.43
N ALA A 42 -44.66 -37.11 -44.80
CA ALA A 42 -43.69 -38.05 -44.24
C ALA A 42 -42.25 -37.59 -44.49
N GLN A 43 -41.93 -37.15 -45.71
CA GLN A 43 -40.61 -36.61 -46.05
C GLN A 43 -40.28 -35.33 -45.24
N ALA A 44 -41.25 -34.44 -45.05
CA ALA A 44 -41.06 -33.23 -44.25
C ALA A 44 -40.76 -33.56 -42.78
N ARG A 45 -41.45 -34.56 -42.22
CA ARG A 45 -41.18 -35.05 -40.85
C ARG A 45 -39.79 -35.65 -40.72
N ASP A 46 -39.36 -36.46 -41.69
CA ASP A 46 -38.01 -37.05 -41.68
C ASP A 46 -36.91 -35.99 -41.77
N LEU A 47 -37.06 -34.98 -42.62
CA LEU A 47 -36.12 -33.86 -42.71
C LEU A 47 -36.07 -33.08 -41.39
N THR A 48 -37.22 -32.87 -40.75
CA THR A 48 -37.29 -32.18 -39.45
C THR A 48 -36.58 -32.98 -38.36
N ASN A 49 -36.83 -34.28 -38.29
CA ASN A 49 -36.17 -35.17 -37.33
C ASN A 49 -34.66 -35.22 -37.55
N ARG A 50 -34.22 -35.29 -38.82
CA ARG A 50 -32.79 -35.27 -39.17
C ARG A 50 -32.12 -33.98 -38.73
N LYS A 51 -32.77 -32.83 -38.94
CA LYS A 51 -32.26 -31.53 -38.48
C LYS A 51 -32.17 -31.46 -36.96
N ALA A 52 -33.21 -31.92 -36.26
CA ALA A 52 -33.20 -31.97 -34.79
C ALA A 52 -32.06 -32.84 -34.24
N LEU A 53 -31.76 -33.98 -34.90
CA LEU A 53 -30.62 -34.83 -34.54
C LEU A 53 -29.27 -34.15 -34.79
N GLN A 54 -29.12 -33.39 -35.89
CA GLN A 54 -27.90 -32.62 -36.14
C GLN A 54 -27.70 -31.51 -35.11
N ASP A 55 -28.76 -30.79 -34.76
CA ASP A 55 -28.71 -29.74 -33.72
C ASP A 55 -28.38 -30.34 -32.35
N ALA A 56 -28.92 -31.52 -32.03
CA ALA A 56 -28.59 -32.27 -30.81
C ALA A 56 -27.12 -32.71 -30.78
N GLN A 57 -26.54 -33.13 -31.91
CA GLN A 57 -25.12 -33.48 -31.99
C GLN A 57 -24.22 -32.27 -31.79
N LEU A 58 -24.53 -31.13 -32.44
CA LEU A 58 -23.75 -29.89 -32.29
C LEU A 58 -23.78 -29.36 -30.86
N THR A 59 -24.93 -29.45 -30.18
CA THR A 59 -25.06 -29.04 -28.78
C THR A 59 -24.31 -29.97 -27.82
N PHE A 60 -24.32 -31.28 -28.08
CA PHE A 60 -23.54 -32.25 -27.31
C PHE A 60 -22.03 -31.98 -27.41
N GLU A 61 -21.49 -31.84 -28.64
CA GLU A 61 -20.07 -31.53 -28.85
C GLU A 61 -19.67 -30.18 -28.24
N GLY A 62 -20.55 -29.18 -28.33
CA GLY A 62 -20.32 -27.87 -27.71
C GLY A 62 -20.22 -27.96 -26.18
N ARG A 63 -21.02 -28.83 -25.56
CA ARG A 63 -21.03 -29.04 -24.11
C ARG A 63 -19.77 -29.75 -23.63
N GLU A 64 -19.30 -30.79 -24.34
CA GLU A 64 -18.06 -31.49 -24.01
C GLU A 64 -16.83 -30.55 -24.12
N ARG A 65 -16.71 -29.81 -25.24
CA ARG A 65 -15.64 -28.83 -25.40
C ARG A 65 -15.69 -27.72 -24.34
N GLY A 66 -16.89 -27.36 -23.87
CA GLY A 66 -17.08 -26.38 -22.81
C GLY A 66 -16.62 -26.88 -21.43
N ALA A 67 -16.88 -28.15 -21.11
CA ALA A 67 -16.46 -28.78 -19.86
C ALA A 67 -14.93 -28.89 -19.80
N ASP A 68 -14.28 -29.33 -20.88
CA ASP A 68 -12.83 -29.43 -20.98
C ASP A 68 -12.13 -28.09 -20.79
N ARG A 69 -12.68 -27.01 -21.37
CA ARG A 69 -12.12 -25.66 -21.22
C ARG A 69 -12.17 -25.18 -19.77
N LYS A 70 -13.25 -25.47 -19.04
CA LYS A 70 -13.35 -25.11 -17.62
C LYS A 70 -12.35 -25.89 -16.79
N SER A 71 -12.25 -27.20 -17.01
CA SER A 71 -11.27 -28.06 -16.32
C SER A 71 -9.84 -27.58 -16.55
N ARG A 72 -9.44 -27.32 -17.80
CA ARG A 72 -8.11 -26.80 -18.12
C ARG A 72 -7.82 -25.43 -17.50
N ARG A 73 -8.83 -24.56 -17.42
CA ARG A 73 -8.67 -23.25 -16.79
C ARG A 73 -8.46 -23.37 -15.28
N GLU A 74 -9.23 -24.24 -14.62
CA GLU A 74 -9.10 -24.49 -13.19
C GLU A 74 -7.74 -25.11 -12.86
N GLU A 75 -7.26 -26.05 -13.69
CA GLU A 75 -5.92 -26.63 -13.56
C GLU A 75 -4.82 -25.58 -13.75
N ALA A 76 -4.92 -24.73 -14.77
CA ALA A 76 -3.97 -23.64 -14.98
C ALA A 76 -3.97 -22.61 -13.83
N ASP A 77 -5.12 -22.34 -13.22
CA ASP A 77 -5.23 -21.45 -12.06
C ASP A 77 -4.63 -22.10 -10.80
N LYS A 78 -4.79 -23.41 -10.60
CA LYS A 78 -4.12 -24.18 -9.54
C LYS A 78 -2.60 -24.15 -9.70
N ASP A 79 -2.09 -24.37 -10.90
CA ASP A 79 -0.66 -24.31 -11.21
C ASP A 79 -0.08 -22.92 -10.93
N ARG A 80 -0.81 -21.87 -11.32
CA ARG A 80 -0.40 -20.48 -11.02
C ARG A 80 -0.38 -20.21 -9.52
N GLY A 81 -1.39 -20.70 -8.80
CA GLY A 81 -1.46 -20.64 -7.34
C GLY A 81 -0.23 -21.27 -6.69
N TRP A 82 0.10 -22.51 -7.07
CA TRP A 82 1.24 -23.23 -6.54
C TRP A 82 2.57 -22.51 -6.78
N ARG A 83 2.85 -22.07 -8.02
CA ARG A 83 4.07 -21.32 -8.36
C ARG A 83 4.17 -20.00 -7.60
N SER A 84 3.06 -19.31 -7.39
CA SER A 84 3.06 -18.06 -6.62
C SER A 84 3.33 -18.30 -5.14
N GLY A 85 2.82 -19.40 -4.57
CA GLY A 85 3.09 -19.80 -3.19
C GLY A 85 4.56 -20.15 -2.97
N GLU A 86 5.16 -20.90 -3.89
CA GLU A 86 6.58 -21.25 -3.86
C GLU A 86 7.48 -20.01 -3.93
N ALA A 87 7.24 -19.12 -4.90
CA ALA A 87 7.98 -17.87 -5.04
C ALA A 87 7.88 -16.95 -3.80
N ASN A 88 6.73 -16.94 -3.14
CA ASN A 88 6.54 -16.13 -1.93
C ASN A 88 7.26 -16.73 -0.71
N THR A 89 7.29 -18.07 -0.63
CA THR A 89 8.03 -18.80 0.41
C THR A 89 9.53 -18.55 0.26
N ASP A 90 10.06 -18.65 -0.95
CA ASP A 90 11.46 -18.34 -1.26
C ASP A 90 11.83 -16.90 -0.92
N ARG A 91 10.95 -15.94 -1.24
CA ARG A 91 11.18 -14.53 -0.93
C ARG A 91 11.22 -14.29 0.58
N ASN A 92 10.31 -14.89 1.33
CA ASN A 92 10.27 -14.78 2.79
C ASN A 92 11.50 -15.41 3.43
N TRP A 93 11.94 -16.56 2.93
CA TRP A 93 13.14 -17.23 3.41
C TRP A 93 14.39 -16.37 3.18
N ARG A 94 14.58 -15.86 1.95
CA ARG A 94 15.68 -14.94 1.63
C ARG A 94 15.64 -13.65 2.43
N GLY A 95 14.45 -13.11 2.68
CA GLY A 95 14.27 -11.93 3.53
C GLY A 95 14.72 -12.19 4.97
N GLY A 96 14.28 -13.31 5.56
CA GLY A 96 14.68 -13.72 6.90
C GLY A 96 16.17 -14.02 7.03
N GLU A 97 16.80 -14.58 6.00
CA GLU A 97 18.25 -14.81 5.97
C GLU A 97 19.03 -13.49 5.90
N ALA A 98 18.61 -12.56 5.04
CA ALA A 98 19.22 -11.22 4.96
C ALA A 98 19.10 -10.43 6.28
N ASP A 99 18.00 -10.60 7.00
CA ASP A 99 17.81 -9.97 8.32
C ASP A 99 18.72 -10.59 9.39
N LYS A 100 18.94 -11.91 9.35
CA LYS A 100 19.93 -12.59 10.21
C LYS A 100 21.35 -12.10 9.93
N GLU A 101 21.74 -11.97 8.66
CA GLU A 101 23.04 -11.42 8.29
C GLU A 101 23.22 -9.97 8.75
N ARG A 102 22.18 -9.13 8.61
CA ARG A 102 22.19 -7.76 9.15
C ARG A 102 22.32 -7.75 10.67
N GLY A 103 21.62 -8.63 11.37
CA GLY A 103 21.75 -8.82 12.82
C GLY A 103 23.16 -9.22 13.25
N PHE A 104 23.79 -10.14 12.50
CA PHE A 104 25.15 -10.57 12.77
C PHE A 104 26.17 -9.43 12.58
N ARG A 105 26.12 -8.73 11.44
CA ARG A 105 27.03 -7.61 11.14
C ARG A 105 26.88 -6.43 12.10
N THR A 106 25.64 -6.17 12.55
CA THR A 106 25.40 -5.10 13.54
C THR A 106 25.94 -5.48 14.90
N LYS A 107 25.73 -6.72 15.35
CA LYS A 107 26.33 -7.23 16.59
C LYS A 107 27.86 -7.18 16.53
N GLU A 108 28.47 -7.68 15.45
CA GLU A 108 29.91 -7.65 15.25
C GLU A 108 30.48 -6.22 15.27
N ARG A 109 29.78 -5.26 14.64
CA ARG A 109 30.16 -3.84 14.70
C ARG A 109 30.06 -3.26 16.11
N VAL A 110 29.00 -3.59 16.85
CA VAL A 110 28.81 -3.10 18.23
C VAL A 110 29.88 -3.68 19.15
N ASP A 111 30.18 -4.97 19.03
CA ASP A 111 31.23 -5.63 19.82
C ASP A 111 32.62 -5.03 19.51
N ALA A 112 32.91 -4.75 18.23
CA ALA A 112 34.14 -4.06 17.82
C ALA A 112 34.21 -2.59 18.32
N GLN A 113 33.08 -1.88 18.37
CA GLN A 113 33.02 -0.51 18.91
C GLN A 113 33.07 -0.47 20.44
N GLY A 114 32.55 -1.48 21.13
CA GLY A 114 32.64 -1.63 22.58
C GLY A 114 34.09 -1.75 23.05
N PHE A 115 34.91 -2.52 22.32
CA PHE A 115 36.33 -2.66 22.64
C PHE A 115 37.09 -1.34 22.49
N THR A 116 36.90 -0.65 21.36
CA THR A 116 37.61 0.60 21.06
C THR A 116 37.18 1.78 21.93
N SER A 117 35.93 1.82 22.39
CA SER A 117 35.46 2.87 23.30
C SER A 117 36.02 2.73 24.72
N SER A 118 36.14 1.50 25.24
CA SER A 118 36.77 1.25 26.54
C SER A 118 38.28 1.56 26.53
N GLU A 119 38.97 1.20 25.46
CA GLU A 119 40.40 1.46 25.29
C GLU A 119 40.68 2.96 25.08
N ALA A 120 39.84 3.66 24.29
CA ALA A 120 39.93 5.11 24.12
C ALA A 120 39.53 5.90 25.38
N GLN A 121 38.75 5.33 26.29
CA GLN A 121 38.50 5.90 27.62
C GLN A 121 39.73 5.76 28.52
N LEU A 122 40.40 4.60 28.49
CA LEU A 122 41.65 4.38 29.22
C LEU A 122 42.79 5.27 28.70
N ASP A 123 42.95 5.43 27.39
CA ASP A 123 43.96 6.34 26.81
C ASP A 123 43.69 7.81 27.19
N ARG A 124 42.42 8.22 27.19
CA ARG A 124 42.03 9.57 27.65
C ARG A 124 42.33 9.77 29.13
N ALA A 125 42.02 8.80 29.99
CA ALA A 125 42.34 8.86 31.41
C ALA A 125 43.85 8.94 31.65
N ALA A 126 44.65 8.19 30.89
CA ALA A 126 46.11 8.24 30.97
C ALA A 126 46.67 9.61 30.58
N ARG A 127 46.14 10.25 29.53
CA ARG A 127 46.54 11.60 29.11
C ARG A 127 46.20 12.66 30.14
N VAL A 128 45.02 12.60 30.75
CA VAL A 128 44.62 13.54 31.80
C VAL A 128 45.55 13.42 33.02
N LEU A 129 45.90 12.20 33.42
CA LEU A 129 46.87 11.97 34.50
C LEU A 129 48.27 12.47 34.16
N ALA A 130 48.70 12.38 32.89
CA ALA A 130 49.97 12.94 32.45
C ALA A 130 49.97 14.48 32.48
N GLN A 131 48.88 15.12 32.03
CA GLN A 131 48.72 16.57 32.08
C GLN A 131 48.68 17.12 33.52
N ASP A 132 48.03 16.41 34.45
CA ASP A 132 48.01 16.83 35.86
C ASP A 132 49.41 16.82 36.48
N LYS A 133 50.25 15.85 36.11
CA LYS A 133 51.66 15.81 36.55
C LYS A 133 52.48 16.98 36.00
N GLU A 134 52.27 17.34 34.72
CA GLU A 134 52.96 18.46 34.09
C GLU A 134 52.53 19.81 34.69
N LEU A 135 51.23 19.97 34.97
CA LEU A 135 50.68 21.15 35.64
C LEU A 135 51.27 21.32 37.04
N LYS A 136 51.37 20.25 37.83
CA LYS A 136 52.01 20.29 39.16
C LYS A 136 53.47 20.74 39.09
N GLN A 137 54.24 20.19 38.15
CA GLN A 137 55.63 20.61 37.93
C GLN A 137 55.75 22.09 37.55
N ARG A 138 54.79 22.62 36.77
CA ARG A 138 54.76 24.04 36.42
C ARG A 138 54.39 24.93 37.58
N THR A 139 53.43 24.55 38.43
CA THR A 139 53.07 25.35 39.61
C THR A 139 54.21 25.41 40.63
N ASP A 140 54.92 24.29 40.86
CA ASP A 140 56.08 24.27 41.76
C ASP A 140 57.20 25.22 41.29
N PHE A 141 57.28 25.51 39.99
CA PHE A 141 58.21 26.49 39.42
C PHE A 141 57.79 27.94 39.65
N PHE A 142 56.49 28.24 39.63
CA PHE A 142 55.96 29.61 39.76
C PHE A 142 55.91 30.11 41.21
N ASP A 143 55.76 29.23 42.19
CA ASP A 143 55.69 29.62 43.61
C ASP A 143 57.05 30.07 44.19
N ILE A 144 58.16 29.83 43.50
CA ILE A 144 59.51 30.18 43.99
C ILE A 144 60.06 31.48 43.35
N GLU A 145 59.72 31.82 42.10
CA GLU A 145 60.36 32.94 41.37
C GLU A 145 59.56 34.25 41.28
N LEU A 146 58.23 34.22 41.45
CA LEU A 146 57.39 35.41 41.24
C LEU A 146 57.49 36.52 42.32
N PRO A 147 57.75 36.28 43.62
CA PRO A 147 57.76 37.37 44.58
C PRO A 147 59.02 38.26 44.49
N LEU A 148 60.10 37.82 43.82
CA LEU A 148 61.35 38.59 43.71
C LEU A 148 61.35 39.62 42.58
N LYS A 149 60.66 39.35 41.46
CA LYS A 149 60.62 40.30 40.32
C LYS A 149 59.59 41.42 40.49
N ALA A 150 58.48 41.16 41.18
CA ALA A 150 57.46 42.17 41.45
C ALA A 150 57.94 43.28 42.41
N ALA A 151 58.84 42.96 43.35
CA ALA A 151 59.44 43.94 44.25
C ALA A 151 60.41 44.90 43.54
N ALA A 152 61.10 44.44 42.49
CA ALA A 152 62.11 45.25 41.77
C ALA A 152 61.47 46.28 40.82
N LEU A 153 60.39 45.94 40.13
CA LEU A 153 59.73 46.87 39.19
C LEU A 153 58.87 47.94 39.87
N GLY A 154 58.31 47.67 41.06
CA GLY A 154 57.51 48.65 41.80
C GLY A 154 58.30 49.83 42.39
N MET A 155 59.60 49.68 42.64
CA MET A 155 60.43 50.74 43.21
C MET A 155 60.98 51.73 42.17
N GLN A 156 61.26 51.29 40.94
CA GLN A 156 61.81 52.18 39.89
C GLN A 156 60.77 53.15 39.31
N SER A 157 59.53 52.70 39.14
CA SER A 157 58.47 53.56 38.57
C SER A 157 58.00 54.67 39.52
N ARG A 158 58.11 54.48 40.85
CA ARG A 158 57.76 55.53 41.84
C ARG A 158 58.79 56.63 41.99
N GLN A 159 60.05 56.39 41.63
CA GLN A 159 61.10 57.41 41.69
C GLN A 159 61.10 58.35 40.47
N GLN A 160 60.67 57.87 39.30
CA GLN A 160 60.58 58.71 38.09
C GLN A 160 59.40 59.70 38.15
N ASP A 161 58.22 59.28 38.62
CA ASP A 161 57.04 60.16 38.67
C ASP A 161 57.16 61.33 39.66
N TRP A 162 58.06 61.25 40.65
CA TRP A 162 58.27 62.33 41.63
C TRP A 162 59.28 63.40 41.18
N GLN A 163 60.13 63.10 40.19
CA GLN A 163 61.16 64.05 39.72
C GLN A 163 60.69 64.89 38.52
N GLU A 164 59.75 64.40 37.70
CA GLU A 164 59.49 65.03 36.40
C GLU A 164 58.36 66.08 36.39
N ASN A 165 57.53 66.22 37.45
CA ASN A 165 56.42 67.18 37.37
C ASN A 165 55.84 67.68 38.72
N PRO A 166 56.54 68.58 39.45
CA PRO A 166 56.05 69.13 40.72
C PRO A 166 54.84 70.08 40.59
N SER A 167 54.45 70.45 39.36
CA SER A 167 53.33 71.36 39.09
C SER A 167 52.07 70.64 38.59
N ASN A 168 52.01 69.31 38.70
CA ASN A 168 50.91 68.53 38.15
C ASN A 168 49.61 68.69 38.98
N PRO A 169 48.55 69.34 38.44
CA PRO A 169 47.30 69.60 39.17
C PRO A 169 46.48 68.35 39.48
N TYR A 170 46.83 67.18 38.92
CA TYR A 170 46.13 65.92 39.18
C TYR A 170 46.32 65.36 40.60
N ASN A 171 47.26 65.89 41.39
CA ASN A 171 47.37 65.55 42.82
C ASN A 171 46.39 66.35 43.71
N ARG A 172 45.70 67.36 43.17
CA ARG A 172 44.74 68.20 43.93
C ARG A 172 43.26 67.90 43.65
N ILE A 173 42.96 67.07 42.65
CA ILE A 173 41.58 66.78 42.22
C ILE A 173 41.05 65.43 42.79
N ARG A 174 41.89 64.68 43.51
CA ARG A 174 41.48 63.40 44.13
C ARG A 174 40.56 63.52 45.34
N ASP A 175 40.30 64.74 45.84
CA ASP A 175 39.43 64.93 47.02
C ASP A 175 37.93 65.12 46.67
N THR A 176 37.52 65.19 45.39
CA THR A 176 36.13 65.56 45.04
C THR A 176 35.37 64.60 44.11
N GLN A 177 35.95 63.47 43.70
CA GLN A 177 35.23 62.45 42.88
C GLN A 177 34.72 61.22 43.66
N ALA A 178 34.94 61.15 44.97
CA ALA A 178 34.48 60.03 45.80
C ALA A 178 32.95 60.03 46.10
N GLU A 179 32.21 61.09 45.75
CA GLU A 179 30.79 61.23 46.15
C GLU A 179 29.75 61.08 45.02
N ARG A 180 30.11 60.61 43.81
CA ARG A 180 29.17 60.57 42.66
C ARG A 180 28.83 59.21 42.07
N ASN A 181 29.09 58.10 42.78
CA ASN A 181 28.76 56.75 42.30
C ASN A 181 27.76 56.02 43.20
N LEU A 182 26.61 56.66 43.52
CA LEU A 182 25.51 56.00 44.24
C LEU A 182 24.17 55.88 43.46
N ASP A 183 24.08 56.30 42.20
CA ASP A 183 22.76 56.45 41.52
C ASP A 183 22.58 55.68 40.19
N ALA A 184 23.29 54.58 39.95
CA ALA A 184 23.12 53.81 38.70
C ALA A 184 22.79 52.33 38.92
N LEU A 185 21.72 52.06 39.70
CA LEU A 185 20.99 50.79 39.69
C LEU A 185 19.63 51.02 39.01
N GLY A 186 19.49 50.62 37.74
CA GLY A 186 18.18 50.60 37.08
C GLY A 186 18.24 50.52 35.55
N GLY A 187 18.18 49.30 34.99
CA GLY A 187 17.94 49.10 33.56
C GLY A 187 17.76 47.61 33.21
N PRO A 188 16.61 47.19 32.64
CA PRO A 188 16.24 45.78 32.51
C PRO A 188 16.87 45.06 31.32
N VAL A 189 17.12 43.78 31.56
CA VAL A 189 17.56 42.73 30.63
C VAL A 189 16.52 42.51 29.53
N VAL A 190 16.91 42.63 28.26
CA VAL A 190 16.11 42.18 27.11
C VAL A 190 16.74 40.90 26.54
N VAL A 191 16.07 39.78 26.81
CA VAL A 191 16.26 38.47 26.18
C VAL A 191 15.37 38.41 24.94
N ASN A 192 15.92 38.17 23.74
CA ASN A 192 15.14 37.69 22.59
C ASN A 192 16.06 37.07 21.52
N GLY A 193 15.79 35.81 21.13
CA GLY A 193 16.42 35.17 19.97
C GLY A 193 16.30 33.65 19.91
N ALA A 194 15.07 33.12 19.79
CA ALA A 194 14.83 31.71 19.45
C ALA A 194 14.67 31.52 17.91
N PRO A 195 15.08 30.37 17.34
CA PRO A 195 15.16 30.16 15.88
C PRO A 195 13.81 29.80 15.22
N PRO A 196 13.67 29.98 13.88
CA PRO A 196 12.43 29.72 13.16
C PRO A 196 12.16 28.22 12.93
N PRO A 197 10.89 27.78 12.88
CA PRO A 197 10.55 26.43 12.45
C PRO A 197 10.67 26.32 10.92
N LYS A 198 11.52 25.40 10.44
CA LYS A 198 11.55 25.03 9.03
C LYS A 198 10.37 24.11 8.70
N SER A 199 9.42 24.70 7.96
CA SER A 199 8.41 24.06 7.14
C SER A 199 8.96 22.88 6.32
N GLY A 200 8.43 21.69 6.57
CA GLY A 200 8.73 20.48 5.80
C GLY A 200 7.60 19.48 5.94
N GLN A 201 6.46 19.75 5.31
CA GLN A 201 5.35 18.80 5.23
C GLN A 201 4.79 18.76 3.80
N PHE A 202 5.56 18.12 2.91
CA PHE A 202 5.04 17.59 1.65
C PHE A 202 4.43 16.22 1.95
N GLY A 203 3.14 16.21 2.30
CA GLY A 203 2.35 14.99 2.24
C GLY A 203 1.85 14.77 0.80
N PRO A 204 1.88 13.55 0.24
CA PRO A 204 1.28 13.27 -1.05
C PRO A 204 -0.23 13.47 -0.95
N THR A 205 -0.76 14.37 -1.75
CA THR A 205 -2.20 14.57 -1.95
C THR A 205 -2.80 13.28 -2.50
N ALA A 206 -3.46 12.51 -1.62
CA ALA A 206 -4.25 11.36 -2.04
C ALA A 206 -5.43 11.87 -2.90
N PRO A 207 -5.72 11.24 -4.06
CA PRO A 207 -6.80 11.66 -4.93
C PRO A 207 -8.15 11.52 -4.22
N ALA A 208 -8.78 12.67 -3.95
CA ALA A 208 -10.17 12.76 -3.56
C ALA A 208 -11.04 12.25 -4.73
N GLY A 209 -11.74 11.13 -4.55
CA GLY A 209 -12.71 10.66 -5.54
C GLY A 209 -13.00 9.16 -5.59
N GLY A 210 -12.30 8.33 -4.81
CA GLY A 210 -12.69 6.92 -4.66
C GLY A 210 -13.90 6.81 -3.75
N ARG A 211 -15.07 6.46 -4.29
CA ARG A 211 -16.21 5.98 -3.50
C ARG A 211 -15.69 4.89 -2.55
N ASN A 212 -15.59 5.20 -1.25
CA ASN A 212 -15.28 4.21 -0.22
C ASN A 212 -16.37 3.14 -0.29
N VAL A 213 -16.06 2.03 -0.98
CA VAL A 213 -16.89 0.84 -0.96
C VAL A 213 -16.82 0.37 0.48
N THR A 214 -17.87 0.63 1.25
CA THR A 214 -17.99 0.20 2.63
C THR A 214 -17.93 -1.32 2.66
N MET A 215 -16.72 -1.87 2.79
CA MET A 215 -16.55 -3.31 2.90
C MET A 215 -16.97 -3.71 4.30
N THR A 216 -18.10 -4.41 4.39
CA THR A 216 -18.55 -5.02 5.65
C THR A 216 -17.45 -5.95 6.15
N PRO A 217 -16.88 -5.73 7.35
CA PRO A 217 -15.80 -6.56 7.87
C PRO A 217 -16.30 -7.99 8.12
N PRO A 218 -15.49 -9.03 7.81
CA PRO A 218 -15.85 -10.41 8.10
C PRO A 218 -15.91 -10.66 9.62
N PRO A 219 -16.72 -11.63 10.10
CA PRO A 219 -16.94 -11.86 11.54
C PRO A 219 -15.65 -12.15 12.31
N ALA A 220 -14.69 -12.88 11.71
CA ALA A 220 -13.40 -13.16 12.32
C ALA A 220 -12.58 -11.88 12.63
N ALA A 221 -12.69 -10.84 11.78
CA ALA A 221 -12.01 -9.57 12.03
C ALA A 221 -12.65 -8.81 13.20
N VAL A 222 -13.96 -8.97 13.40
CA VAL A 222 -14.70 -8.38 14.52
C VAL A 222 -14.35 -9.08 15.83
N GLU A 223 -14.21 -10.41 15.83
CA GLU A 223 -13.75 -11.18 17.00
C GLU A 223 -12.34 -10.76 17.44
N PHE A 224 -11.42 -10.63 16.48
CA PHE A 224 -10.06 -10.17 16.76
C PHE A 224 -10.01 -8.75 17.35
N LEU A 225 -10.89 -7.85 16.88
CA LEU A 225 -11.02 -6.50 17.42
C LEU A 225 -11.60 -6.48 18.84
N ARG A 226 -12.49 -7.43 19.18
CA ARG A 226 -13.01 -7.57 20.55
C ARG A 226 -11.93 -8.02 21.53
N GLU A 227 -11.04 -8.90 21.10
CA GLU A 227 -9.89 -9.35 21.90
C GLU A 227 -8.81 -8.27 22.03
N ASN A 228 -8.65 -7.42 21.00
CA ASN A 228 -7.57 -6.44 20.92
C ASN A 228 -8.09 -5.02 20.60
N PRO A 229 -8.73 -4.33 21.57
CA PRO A 229 -9.32 -3.01 21.34
C PRO A 229 -8.30 -1.92 20.98
N SER A 230 -7.01 -2.12 21.29
CA SER A 230 -5.92 -1.22 20.90
C SER A 230 -5.69 -1.15 19.38
N GLN A 231 -6.21 -2.12 18.61
CA GLN A 231 -6.05 -2.16 17.15
C GLN A 231 -7.15 -1.42 16.37
N ALA A 232 -8.05 -0.69 17.05
CA ALA A 232 -9.15 0.03 16.42
C ALA A 232 -8.69 0.96 15.28
N ALA A 233 -7.56 1.66 15.45
CA ALA A 233 -7.02 2.56 14.42
C ALA A 233 -6.60 1.81 13.14
N ALA A 234 -5.98 0.63 13.28
CA ALA A 234 -5.60 -0.21 12.14
C ALA A 234 -6.82 -0.84 11.45
N PHE A 235 -7.85 -1.18 12.22
CA PHE A 235 -9.11 -1.70 11.71
C PHE A 235 -9.86 -0.65 10.87
N ASP A 236 -9.94 0.59 11.37
CA ASP A 236 -10.55 1.72 10.66
C ASP A 236 -9.78 2.09 9.39
N ALA A 237 -8.46 1.95 9.38
CA ALA A 237 -7.66 2.15 8.17
C ALA A 237 -8.02 1.15 7.04
N LYS A 238 -8.45 -0.07 7.39
CA LYS A 238 -8.76 -1.13 6.43
C LYS A 238 -10.22 -1.15 5.98
N TYR A 239 -11.15 -0.93 6.91
CA TYR A 239 -12.60 -1.04 6.65
C TYR A 239 -13.32 0.31 6.60
N GLY A 240 -12.59 1.40 6.82
CA GLY A 240 -13.08 2.76 6.78
C GLY A 240 -13.24 3.39 8.18
N PRO A 241 -13.21 4.73 8.27
CA PRO A 241 -13.31 5.44 9.54
C PRO A 241 -14.61 5.07 10.28
N GLY A 242 -14.50 4.77 11.58
CA GLY A 242 -15.64 4.37 12.42
C GLY A 242 -16.16 2.96 12.13
N ALA A 243 -15.44 2.11 11.40
CA ALA A 243 -15.80 0.70 11.22
C ALA A 243 -15.64 -0.09 12.54
N ALA A 244 -14.62 0.20 13.32
CA ALA A 244 -14.36 -0.40 14.63
C ALA A 244 -15.49 -0.09 15.63
N ALA A 245 -15.93 1.17 15.68
CA ALA A 245 -17.04 1.59 16.55
C ALA A 245 -18.35 0.88 16.20
N ARG A 246 -18.65 0.73 14.89
CA ARG A 246 -19.80 -0.02 14.38
C ARG A 246 -19.72 -1.51 14.72
N ALA A 247 -18.54 -2.12 14.55
CA ALA A 247 -18.31 -3.54 14.83
C ALA A 247 -18.41 -3.89 16.32
N LEU A 248 -18.02 -2.97 17.21
CA LEU A 248 -18.09 -3.14 18.67
C LEU A 248 -19.45 -2.75 19.27
N GLY A 249 -20.43 -2.32 18.46
CA GLY A 249 -21.75 -1.91 18.94
C GLY A 249 -21.74 -0.62 19.76
N ARG A 250 -20.68 0.21 19.64
CA ARG A 250 -20.57 1.53 20.28
C ARG A 250 -20.99 2.65 19.33
N ALA A 251 -22.07 2.42 18.58
CA ALA A 251 -22.64 3.47 17.75
C ALA A 251 -23.15 4.59 18.67
N GLN A 252 -22.52 5.76 18.59
CA GLN A 252 -22.99 7.01 19.19
C GLN A 252 -24.11 7.63 18.35
#